data_AF-A0A838NQI1-F1
#
_entry.id   AF-A0A838NQI1-F1
#
_cell.length_a   1.000
_cell.length_b   1.000
_cell.length_c   1.000
_cell.angle_alpha   90.00
_cell.angle_beta   90.00
_cell.angle_gamma   90.00
#
_symmetry.space_group_name_H-M   'P 1'
#
loop_
_entity.id
_entity.type
_entity.pdbx_description
1 polymer ?
#
loop_
_entity_poly.entity_id
_entity_poly.type
_entity_poly.pdbx_seq_one_letter_code
_entity_poly.pdbx_strand_id
1 'polypeptide(L)'
;MRYSLLGVSLALTSAIGCVKETSAPGPRQTYRLTAIVTENNECTVNVLDKTYSSIGQIRGDVPTKFIGTVKDKSYHGFGCWVKTADGDGDLIILFSRNAFDKPLDVGTYPLNLKIFDETPPMIANVTFRPSSLDGDDLRTMDGARGNVVVESTATGGRRIRVDVDVVRWSRSVF
;
A
#
# COMPACT_ATOMS: atom_id res chain seq x y z
N MET A 1 -31.26 49.88 -25.69
CA MET A 1 -30.33 50.67 -24.86
C MET A 1 -30.06 49.91 -23.56
N ARG A 2 -28.78 49.64 -23.28
CA ARG A 2 -28.06 49.65 -21.98
C ARG A 2 -28.64 48.95 -20.72
N TYR A 3 -27.90 47.88 -20.32
CA TYR A 3 -27.43 47.39 -18.99
C TYR A 3 -28.46 47.15 -17.85
N SER A 4 -28.35 46.18 -16.91
CA SER A 4 -27.20 45.58 -16.21
C SER A 4 -27.56 44.26 -15.47
N LEU A 5 -26.64 43.28 -15.52
CA LEU A 5 -26.05 42.42 -14.47
C LEU A 5 -26.85 41.57 -13.44
N LEU A 6 -26.18 40.46 -13.08
CA LEU A 6 -26.31 39.50 -11.95
C LEU A 6 -27.08 38.21 -12.30
N GLY A 7 -26.53 36.99 -12.17
CA GLY A 7 -25.31 36.57 -11.49
C GLY A 7 -24.87 35.16 -11.90
N VAL A 8 -23.56 34.98 -11.73
CA VAL A 8 -22.75 33.79 -11.91
C VAL A 8 -23.08 32.73 -10.83
N SER A 9 -23.09 31.47 -11.26
CA SER A 9 -22.79 30.23 -10.52
C SER A 9 -23.15 30.13 -9.02
N LEU A 10 -23.97 29.13 -8.69
CA LEU A 10 -23.67 28.21 -7.57
C LEU A 10 -23.94 26.79 -8.06
N ALA A 11 -22.87 26.13 -8.50
CA ALA A 11 -22.07 25.25 -7.64
C ALA A 11 -22.73 23.87 -7.58
N LEU A 12 -22.22 22.97 -8.43
CA LEU A 12 -22.22 21.55 -8.17
C LEU A 12 -21.88 21.38 -6.69
N THR A 13 -22.79 20.82 -5.92
CA THR A 13 -22.45 20.23 -4.64
C THR A 13 -21.43 19.14 -4.92
N SER A 14 -20.16 19.50 -4.81
CA SER A 14 -19.11 18.54 -4.53
C SER A 14 -19.60 17.80 -3.30
N ALA A 15 -20.12 16.59 -3.49
CA ALA A 15 -20.13 15.59 -2.45
C ALA A 15 -18.66 15.43 -2.10
N ILE A 16 -18.23 16.20 -1.11
CA ILE A 16 -17.05 15.94 -0.33
C ILE A 16 -17.36 14.57 0.24
N GLY A 17 -16.93 13.54 -0.47
CA GLY A 17 -16.78 12.23 0.12
C GLY A 17 -15.76 12.41 1.22
N CYS A 18 -16.23 12.82 2.40
CA CYS A 18 -15.51 12.63 3.64
C CYS A 18 -15.22 11.13 3.67
N VAL A 19 -14.00 10.77 3.29
CA VAL A 19 -13.44 9.45 3.56
C VAL A 19 -13.43 9.37 5.07
N LYS A 20 -14.52 8.86 5.66
CA LYS A 20 -14.61 8.65 7.11
C LYS A 20 -13.44 7.74 7.48
N GLU A 21 -12.66 8.17 8.47
CA GLU A 21 -11.59 7.35 9.01
C GLU A 21 -12.17 5.99 9.39
N THR A 22 -11.52 4.93 8.88
CA THR A 22 -11.80 3.55 9.26
C THR A 22 -11.86 3.46 10.77
N SER A 23 -12.93 2.87 11.31
CA SER A 23 -13.14 2.66 12.73
C SER A 23 -11.87 2.15 13.41
N ALA A 24 -11.56 2.74 14.57
CA ALA A 24 -10.38 2.40 15.38
C ALA A 24 -10.22 0.89 15.55
N PRO A 25 -8.97 0.37 15.59
CA PRO A 25 -8.72 -1.06 15.64
C PRO A 25 -9.47 -1.68 16.84
N GLY A 26 -10.10 -2.84 16.61
CA GLY A 26 -10.55 -3.71 17.70
C GLY A 26 -9.38 -4.10 18.63
N PRO A 27 -9.60 -4.87 19.71
CA PRO A 27 -8.54 -5.24 20.65
C PRO A 27 -7.28 -5.67 19.88
N ARG A 28 -6.17 -4.97 20.15
CA ARG A 28 -4.95 -4.79 19.34
C ARG A 28 -4.17 -6.09 19.11
N GLN A 29 -4.79 -7.13 18.57
CA GLN A 29 -4.07 -8.31 18.14
C GLN A 29 -3.19 -7.89 16.97
N THR A 30 -1.89 -7.97 17.22
CA THR A 30 -0.87 -7.73 16.22
C THR A 30 -0.48 -9.07 15.62
N TYR A 31 -0.38 -9.11 14.31
CA TYR A 31 0.05 -10.28 13.55
C TYR A 31 1.38 -9.95 12.90
N ARG A 32 2.29 -10.93 12.91
CA ARG A 32 3.53 -10.82 12.15
C ARG A 32 3.24 -11.13 10.69
N LEU A 33 3.50 -10.18 9.80
CA LEU A 33 3.44 -10.37 8.37
C LEU A 33 4.86 -10.36 7.81
N THR A 34 5.22 -11.44 7.13
CA THR A 34 6.42 -11.47 6.29
C THR A 34 6.02 -11.56 4.83
N ALA A 35 6.75 -10.88 3.96
CA ALA A 35 6.59 -11.08 2.54
C ALA A 35 7.92 -10.97 1.80
N ILE A 36 8.02 -11.68 0.69
CA ILE A 36 9.12 -11.53 -0.27
C ILE A 36 8.51 -11.27 -1.62
N VAL A 37 8.98 -10.22 -2.29
CA VAL A 37 8.64 -9.87 -3.66
C VAL A 37 9.93 -9.89 -4.46
N THR A 38 9.92 -10.56 -5.62
CA THR A 38 11.07 -10.68 -6.49
C THR A 38 10.86 -9.93 -7.80
N GLU A 39 11.97 -9.61 -8.47
CA GLU A 39 11.97 -9.00 -9.82
C GLU A 39 11.30 -9.88 -10.89
N ASN A 40 11.15 -11.18 -10.62
CA ASN A 40 10.48 -12.12 -11.52
C ASN A 40 8.95 -12.13 -11.35
N ASN A 41 8.41 -11.11 -10.66
CA ASN A 41 7.01 -11.01 -10.30
C ASN A 41 6.49 -12.19 -9.45
N GLU A 42 7.36 -12.77 -8.64
CA GLU A 42 6.97 -13.73 -7.62
C GLU A 42 6.78 -13.02 -6.29
N CYS A 43 5.78 -13.48 -5.55
CA CYS A 43 5.46 -12.87 -4.27
C CYS A 43 4.88 -13.90 -3.32
N THR A 44 5.46 -13.96 -2.13
CA THR A 44 5.05 -14.88 -1.06
C THR A 44 4.74 -14.06 0.18
N VAL A 45 3.59 -14.29 0.79
CA VAL A 45 3.14 -13.62 2.02
C VAL A 45 2.87 -14.67 3.08
N ASN A 46 3.43 -14.50 4.27
CA ASN A 46 3.11 -15.32 5.43
C ASN A 46 2.51 -14.46 6.53
N VAL A 47 1.29 -14.79 6.94
CA VAL A 47 0.55 -14.13 8.02
C VAL A 47 -0.61 -15.03 8.44
N LEU A 48 -1.07 -14.92 9.69
CA LEU A 48 -2.17 -15.74 10.22
C LEU A 48 -1.93 -17.25 10.05
N ASP A 49 -0.69 -17.71 10.24
CA ASP A 49 -0.27 -19.11 10.07
C ASP A 49 -0.54 -19.68 8.66
N LYS A 50 -0.68 -18.80 7.66
CA LYS A 50 -0.88 -19.17 6.25
C LYS A 50 0.22 -18.62 5.38
N THR A 51 0.63 -19.43 4.41
CA THR A 51 1.47 -19.00 3.29
C THR A 51 0.59 -18.79 2.06
N TYR A 52 0.69 -17.59 1.50
CA TYR A 52 0.07 -17.23 0.24
C TYR A 52 1.18 -17.04 -0.80
N SER A 53 0.98 -17.56 -2.01
CA SER A 53 1.94 -17.44 -3.10
C SER A 53 1.29 -16.82 -4.34
N SER A 54 2.07 -16.05 -5.08
CA SER A 54 1.62 -15.32 -6.27
C SER A 54 1.03 -16.25 -7.33
N ILE A 55 -0.06 -15.81 -7.95
CA ILE A 55 -0.71 -16.50 -9.09
C ILE A 55 -0.22 -15.96 -10.45
N GLY A 56 0.95 -15.31 -10.48
CA GLY A 56 1.56 -14.76 -11.69
C GLY A 56 1.16 -13.32 -12.05
N GLN A 57 0.44 -12.59 -11.18
CA GLN A 57 0.14 -11.17 -11.41
C GLN A 57 0.50 -10.30 -10.20
N ILE A 58 1.45 -9.39 -10.45
CA ILE A 58 1.76 -8.24 -9.62
C ILE A 58 1.13 -7.00 -10.29
N ARG A 59 0.49 -6.15 -9.49
CA ARG A 59 -0.04 -4.84 -9.90
C ARG A 59 1.00 -3.77 -9.57
N GLY A 60 1.59 -3.18 -10.62
CA GLY A 60 2.73 -2.26 -10.50
C GLY A 60 4.05 -2.95 -10.83
N ASP A 61 5.02 -2.20 -11.36
CA ASP A 61 6.33 -2.76 -11.75
C ASP A 61 7.25 -2.95 -10.54
N VAL A 62 7.71 -4.18 -10.36
CA VAL A 62 8.93 -4.53 -9.63
C VAL A 62 10.21 -4.42 -10.51
N PRO A 63 10.15 -4.54 -11.86
CA PRO A 63 11.30 -4.30 -12.75
C PRO A 63 11.67 -2.82 -12.96
N THR A 64 12.75 -2.57 -13.73
CA THR A 64 13.54 -1.32 -13.88
C THR A 64 12.79 -0.04 -14.30
N LYS A 65 11.50 -0.09 -14.64
CA LYS A 65 10.68 1.07 -14.99
C LYS A 65 9.26 0.85 -14.50
N PHE A 66 8.59 1.94 -14.14
CA PHE A 66 7.32 1.95 -13.42
C PHE A 66 6.20 2.56 -14.26
N ILE A 67 5.00 1.96 -14.20
CA ILE A 67 3.76 2.56 -14.71
C ILE A 67 2.71 2.56 -13.60
N GLY A 68 2.68 3.61 -12.78
CA GLY A 68 1.64 3.85 -11.77
C GLY A 68 1.56 5.33 -11.38
N THR A 69 0.37 5.90 -11.40
CA THR A 69 0.20 7.33 -11.68
C THR A 69 -0.40 8.09 -10.51
N VAL A 70 0.39 8.97 -9.88
CA VAL A 70 -0.12 10.31 -9.55
C VAL A 70 0.98 11.32 -9.88
N LYS A 71 0.78 12.05 -10.98
CA LYS A 71 1.59 13.21 -11.33
C LYS A 71 1.60 14.16 -10.13
N ASP A 72 2.78 14.61 -9.70
CA ASP A 72 2.97 15.56 -8.59
C ASP A 72 2.83 14.99 -7.16
N LYS A 73 2.76 13.66 -6.99
CA LYS A 73 2.90 13.02 -5.67
C LYS A 73 4.14 12.15 -5.61
N SER A 74 4.96 12.35 -4.59
CA SER A 74 6.19 11.58 -4.39
C SER A 74 5.92 10.34 -3.54
N TYR A 75 5.09 9.41 -4.01
CA TYR A 75 4.97 8.10 -3.39
C TYR A 75 4.85 7.00 -4.46
N HIS A 76 5.34 5.81 -4.13
CA HIS A 76 5.39 4.66 -5.02
C HIS A 76 4.64 3.49 -4.40
N GLY A 77 3.77 2.83 -5.16
CA GLY A 77 2.95 1.73 -4.68
C GLY A 77 3.18 0.46 -5.48
N PHE A 78 3.26 -0.66 -4.77
CA PHE A 78 3.34 -2.01 -5.28
C PHE A 78 2.16 -2.81 -4.76
N GLY A 79 1.56 -3.66 -5.59
CA GLY A 79 0.49 -4.57 -5.22
C GLY A 79 0.76 -5.99 -5.72
N CYS A 80 0.44 -7.02 -4.96
CA CYS A 80 0.60 -8.40 -5.38
C CYS A 80 -0.61 -9.25 -4.98
N TRP A 81 -1.18 -9.94 -5.97
CA TRP A 81 -2.23 -10.91 -5.74
C TRP A 81 -1.61 -12.28 -5.43
N VAL A 82 -1.91 -12.79 -4.25
CA VAL A 82 -1.47 -14.09 -3.76
C VAL A 82 -2.65 -15.01 -3.48
N LYS A 83 -2.41 -16.33 -3.52
CA LYS A 83 -3.39 -17.36 -3.24
C LYS A 83 -2.85 -18.38 -2.25
N THR A 84 -3.75 -18.95 -1.45
CA THR A 84 -3.52 -20.10 -0.59
C THR A 84 -4.61 -21.16 -0.86
N ALA A 85 -4.59 -22.29 -0.15
CA ALA A 85 -5.59 -23.35 -0.31
C ALA A 85 -7.02 -22.87 0.01
N ASP A 86 -7.17 -21.99 0.99
CA ASP A 86 -8.46 -21.56 1.54
C ASP A 86 -8.94 -20.19 1.03
N GLY A 87 -8.23 -19.57 0.10
CA GLY A 87 -8.58 -18.23 -0.36
C GLY A 87 -7.43 -17.48 -1.01
N ASP A 88 -7.59 -16.18 -1.12
CA ASP A 88 -6.68 -15.27 -1.78
C ASP A 88 -6.36 -14.04 -0.91
N GLY A 89 -5.45 -13.21 -1.40
CA GLY A 89 -5.13 -11.95 -0.76
C GLY A 89 -4.45 -10.97 -1.69
N ASP A 90 -4.54 -9.70 -1.32
CA ASP A 90 -3.90 -8.59 -2.02
C ASP A 90 -2.92 -7.90 -1.05
N LEU A 91 -1.61 -8.04 -1.31
CA LEU A 91 -0.56 -7.33 -0.59
C LEU A 91 -0.28 -6.00 -1.28
N ILE A 92 -0.33 -4.91 -0.53
CA ILE A 92 -0.03 -3.57 -1.01
C ILE A 92 1.07 -2.98 -0.15
N ILE A 93 2.11 -2.46 -0.80
CA ILE A 93 3.21 -1.74 -0.15
C ILE A 93 3.29 -0.36 -0.79
N LEU A 94 3.18 0.68 0.01
CA LEU A 94 3.41 2.06 -0.42
C LEU A 94 4.75 2.55 0.14
N PHE A 95 5.46 3.38 -0.61
CA PHE A 95 6.78 3.94 -0.28
C PHE A 95 6.76 5.46 -0.47
N SER A 96 7.35 6.21 0.46
CA SER A 96 7.48 7.67 0.36
C SER A 96 8.63 8.11 -0.54
N ARG A 97 8.49 9.30 -1.11
CA ARG A 97 9.49 10.11 -1.83
C ARG A 97 10.18 9.48 -3.04
N ASN A 98 9.63 8.42 -3.63
CA ASN A 98 10.21 7.86 -4.85
C ASN A 98 9.75 8.64 -6.09
N ALA A 99 10.67 8.92 -7.01
CA ALA A 99 10.41 9.68 -8.22
C ALA A 99 9.78 8.80 -9.31
N PHE A 100 8.86 9.38 -10.09
CA PHE A 100 8.31 8.75 -11.28
C PHE A 100 9.45 8.37 -12.25
N ASP A 101 9.32 7.24 -12.94
CA ASP A 101 10.31 6.66 -13.87
C ASP A 101 11.68 6.23 -13.29
N LYS A 102 11.84 6.19 -11.95
CA LYS A 102 13.05 5.65 -11.32
C LYS A 102 12.78 4.33 -10.58
N PRO A 103 13.76 3.40 -10.56
CA PRO A 103 13.69 2.26 -9.65
C PRO A 103 13.56 2.72 -8.20
N LEU A 104 12.91 1.91 -7.36
CA LEU A 104 12.94 2.09 -5.91
C LEU A 104 14.39 2.18 -5.41
N ASP A 105 14.64 3.13 -4.50
CA ASP A 105 15.92 3.23 -3.82
C ASP A 105 16.18 1.98 -2.98
N VAL A 106 17.43 1.53 -2.95
CA VAL A 106 17.86 0.42 -2.09
C VAL A 106 17.97 0.94 -0.67
N GLY A 107 17.47 0.17 0.29
CA GLY A 107 17.61 0.49 1.70
C GLY A 107 16.52 -0.09 2.58
N THR A 108 16.49 0.36 3.82
CA THR A 108 15.50 -0.06 4.82
C THR A 108 14.51 1.07 5.06
N TYR A 109 13.23 0.75 4.92
CA TYR A 109 12.10 1.65 5.04
C TYR A 109 11.36 1.34 6.34
N PRO A 110 11.43 2.20 7.37
CA PRO A 110 10.58 2.07 8.55
C PRO A 110 9.10 2.33 8.22
N LEU A 111 8.24 1.91 9.13
CA LEU A 111 6.79 1.86 8.92
C LEU A 111 6.08 3.13 9.40
N ASN A 112 5.08 3.56 8.63
CA ASN A 112 4.12 4.59 9.03
C ASN A 112 2.72 4.19 8.52
N LEU A 113 1.67 4.47 9.29
CA LEU A 113 0.29 4.18 8.88
C LEU A 113 -0.11 5.01 7.65
N LYS A 114 0.43 6.21 7.50
CA LYS A 114 0.08 7.11 6.40
C LYS A 114 1.35 7.68 5.74
N ILE A 115 1.40 7.61 4.41
CA ILE A 115 2.47 8.23 3.61
C ILE A 115 1.90 9.54 3.07
N PHE A 116 2.43 10.65 3.56
CA PHE A 116 2.05 12.00 3.15
C PHE A 116 3.23 12.71 2.48
N ASP A 117 2.94 13.80 1.76
CA ASP A 117 3.98 14.59 1.08
C ASP A 117 5.03 15.17 2.05
N GLU A 118 4.67 15.32 3.34
CA GLU A 118 5.54 15.82 4.41
C GLU A 118 6.31 14.72 5.16
N THR A 119 6.07 13.44 4.85
CA THR A 119 6.77 12.33 5.50
C THR A 119 8.27 12.34 5.14
N PRO A 120 9.18 11.98 6.08
CA PRO A 120 10.59 11.78 5.79
C PRO A 120 10.81 10.83 4.58
N PRO A 121 11.94 10.96 3.87
CA PRO A 121 12.27 10.01 2.81
C PRO A 121 12.35 8.59 3.36
N MET A 122 12.06 7.63 2.50
CA MET A 122 12.20 6.19 2.77
C MET A 122 11.29 5.66 3.89
N ILE A 123 10.00 5.96 3.85
CA ILE A 123 8.99 5.33 4.70
C ILE A 123 8.15 4.35 3.88
N ALA A 124 7.71 3.25 4.50
CA ALA A 124 6.78 2.31 3.90
C ALA A 124 5.47 2.18 4.70
N ASN A 125 4.39 1.84 4.00
CA ASN A 125 3.13 1.40 4.57
C ASN A 125 2.79 0.03 3.97
N VAL A 126 2.39 -0.92 4.81
CA VAL A 126 2.00 -2.26 4.35
C VAL A 126 0.55 -2.51 4.70
N THR A 127 -0.22 -2.91 3.69
CA THR A 127 -1.60 -3.36 3.81
C THR A 127 -1.72 -4.74 3.18
N PHE A 128 -2.36 -5.68 3.86
CA PHE A 128 -2.70 -6.99 3.30
C PHE A 128 -4.18 -7.26 3.45
N ARG A 129 -4.84 -7.70 2.37
CA ARG A 129 -6.29 -7.92 2.31
C ARG A 129 -6.58 -9.39 2.04
N PRO A 130 -6.50 -10.27 3.05
CA PRO A 130 -6.87 -11.66 2.87
C PRO A 130 -8.40 -11.81 2.77
N SER A 131 -8.89 -12.59 1.81
CA SER A 131 -10.35 -12.86 1.71
C SER A 131 -10.88 -13.62 2.92
N SER A 132 -10.03 -14.33 3.66
CA SER A 132 -10.41 -15.05 4.88
C SER A 132 -10.77 -14.14 6.07
N LEU A 133 -10.69 -12.81 5.94
CA LEU A 133 -11.09 -11.85 6.97
C LEU A 133 -12.37 -11.08 6.60
N ASP A 134 -13.21 -11.61 5.72
CA ASP A 134 -14.55 -11.07 5.40
C ASP A 134 -14.55 -9.58 5.02
N GLY A 135 -13.52 -9.14 4.29
CA GLY A 135 -13.36 -7.77 3.83
C GLY A 135 -12.57 -6.86 4.77
N ASP A 136 -12.14 -7.35 5.94
CA ASP A 136 -11.20 -6.63 6.80
C ASP A 136 -9.78 -6.64 6.21
N ASP A 137 -9.02 -5.61 6.55
CA ASP A 137 -7.64 -5.47 6.10
C ASP A 137 -6.68 -5.64 7.29
N LEU A 138 -5.48 -6.16 7.04
CA LEU A 138 -4.35 -6.06 7.97
C LEU A 138 -3.48 -4.88 7.55
N ARG A 139 -3.18 -3.95 8.46
CA ARG A 139 -2.39 -2.75 8.13
C ARG A 139 -1.35 -2.45 9.20
N THR A 140 -0.21 -1.91 8.79
CA THR A 140 0.77 -1.32 9.71
C THR A 140 0.18 -0.10 10.39
N MET A 141 0.44 0.07 11.69
CA MET A 141 0.06 1.23 12.49
C MET A 141 1.26 2.14 12.75
N ASP A 142 1.02 3.38 13.21
CA ASP A 142 2.12 4.28 13.57
C ASP A 142 2.97 3.68 14.69
N GLY A 143 4.29 3.61 14.45
CA GLY A 143 5.22 2.97 15.37
C GLY A 143 5.17 1.44 15.36
N ALA A 144 4.51 0.81 14.37
CA ALA A 144 4.58 -0.64 14.18
C ALA A 144 6.04 -1.12 14.09
N ARG A 145 6.31 -2.30 14.68
CA ARG A 145 7.64 -2.90 14.62
C ARG A 145 7.90 -3.51 13.26
N GLY A 146 9.17 -3.54 12.88
CA GLY A 146 9.62 -4.12 11.63
C GLY A 146 9.94 -3.07 10.57
N ASN A 147 10.18 -3.55 9.36
CA ASN A 147 10.59 -2.71 8.23
C ASN A 147 10.28 -3.38 6.89
N VAL A 148 10.42 -2.59 5.84
CA VAL A 148 10.51 -3.08 4.46
C VAL A 148 11.93 -2.84 3.97
N VAL A 149 12.60 -3.88 3.51
CA VAL A 149 13.95 -3.79 2.93
C VAL A 149 13.85 -3.94 1.43
N VAL A 150 14.40 -2.98 0.70
CA VAL A 150 14.54 -3.02 -0.75
C VAL A 150 16.01 -3.31 -1.06
N GLU A 151 16.26 -4.41 -1.76
CA GLU A 151 17.58 -4.91 -2.13
C GLU A 151 17.75 -4.84 -3.65
N SER A 152 18.98 -4.57 -4.12
CA SER A 152 19.32 -4.74 -5.53
C SER A 152 19.58 -6.21 -5.83
N THR A 153 19.09 -6.69 -6.97
CA THR A 153 19.47 -7.99 -7.53
C THR A 153 20.73 -7.86 -8.40
N ALA A 154 21.32 -8.97 -8.82
CA ALA A 154 22.51 -9.00 -9.67
C ALA A 154 22.27 -8.43 -11.09
N THR A 155 21.02 -8.44 -11.55
CA THR A 155 20.53 -7.90 -12.82
C THR A 155 20.15 -6.41 -12.74
N GLY A 156 20.23 -5.81 -11.54
CA GLY A 156 19.83 -4.42 -11.29
C GLY A 156 18.33 -4.21 -11.03
N GLY A 157 17.55 -5.29 -10.92
CA GLY A 157 16.16 -5.25 -10.44
C GLY A 157 16.07 -5.13 -8.92
N ARG A 158 14.86 -5.37 -8.37
CA ARG A 158 14.60 -5.22 -6.94
C ARG A 158 14.04 -6.48 -6.32
N ARG A 159 14.51 -6.77 -5.12
CA ARG A 159 13.90 -7.71 -4.19
C ARG A 159 13.39 -6.92 -2.99
N ILE A 160 12.13 -7.11 -2.64
CA ILE A 160 11.52 -6.44 -1.49
C ILE A 160 11.25 -7.50 -0.43
N ARG A 161 11.79 -7.30 0.76
CA ARG A 161 11.53 -8.10 1.95
C ARG A 161 10.70 -7.28 2.92
N VAL A 162 9.56 -7.81 3.31
CA VAL A 162 8.67 -7.23 4.31
C VAL A 162 8.76 -8.09 5.56
N ASP A 163 8.95 -7.47 6.71
CA ASP A 163 8.90 -8.14 7.99
C ASP A 163 8.35 -7.17 9.03
N VAL A 164 7.03 -7.18 9.22
CA VAL A 164 6.27 -6.09 9.85
C VAL A 164 5.18 -6.61 10.78
N ASP A 165 4.85 -5.79 11.76
CA ASP A 165 3.68 -5.98 12.62
C ASP A 165 2.47 -5.27 12.00
N VAL A 166 1.38 -6.02 11.78
CA VAL A 166 0.11 -5.51 11.26
C VAL A 166 -1.01 -5.74 12.25
N VAL A 167 -2.01 -4.86 12.25
CA VAL A 167 -3.22 -5.01 13.04
C VAL A 167 -4.43 -5.14 12.12
N ARG A 168 -5.47 -5.82 12.61
CA ARG A 168 -6.74 -5.94 11.88
C ARG A 168 -7.53 -4.64 11.94
N TRP A 169 -7.92 -4.14 10.78
CA TRP A 169 -8.79 -2.98 10.58
C TRP A 169 -10.09 -3.45 9.98
N SER A 170 -11.17 -3.34 10.75
CA SER A 170 -12.48 -3.71 10.23
C SER A 170 -13.00 -2.67 9.25
N ARG A 171 -13.51 -3.11 8.10
CA ARG A 171 -14.28 -2.21 7.24
C ARG A 171 -15.61 -2.02 7.94
N SER A 172 -15.86 -0.82 8.47
CA SER A 172 -17.18 -0.45 8.97
C SER A 172 -18.18 -0.60 7.83
N VAL A 173 -18.94 -1.69 7.86
CA VAL A 173 -20.12 -1.92 7.02
C VAL A 173 -21.20 -1.00 7.57
N PHE A 174 -21.66 -0.05 6.76
CA PHE A 174 -22.84 0.76 7.06
C PHE A 174 -24.10 -0.02 6.69
#